data_AF-A0A1Y3BJ25-F1
#
_entry.id   AF-A0A1Y3BJ25-F1
#
_cell.length_a   1.000
_cell.length_b   1.000
_cell.length_c   1.000
_cell.angle_alpha   90.00
_cell.angle_beta   90.00
_cell.angle_gamma   90.00
#
_symmetry.space_group_name_H-M   'P 1'
#
loop_
_entity.id
_entity.type
_entity.pdbx_description
1 polymer ?
#
loop_
_entity_poly.entity_id
_entity_poly.type
_entity_poly.pdbx_seq_one_letter_code
_entity_poly.pdbx_strand_id
1 'polypeptide(L)'
;MQLDWPKISSCADGSEGERLLIANSLKTFNLNPEHNYVPWIVIDKNHTVKMQKSAETNLLGFLCENYFNHEPQIDQCTKEAISLGQHFNKASKPKPTAVIK
;
A
#
# COMPACT_ATOMS: atom_id res chain seq x y z
N MET A 1 7.70 12.22 19.09
CA MET A 1 6.23 12.40 19.02
C MET A 1 5.64 11.51 20.11
N GLN A 2 4.98 12.07 21.12
CA GLN A 2 4.37 11.30 22.21
C GLN A 2 2.85 11.40 22.06
N LEU A 3 2.21 10.24 21.89
CA LEU A 3 0.75 10.16 21.79
C LEU A 3 0.15 10.14 23.21
N ASP A 4 -1.00 10.78 23.37
CA ASP A 4 -1.80 10.72 24.58
C ASP A 4 -2.59 9.41 24.60
N TRP A 5 -1.96 8.35 25.10
CA TRP A 5 -2.56 7.02 25.17
C TRP A 5 -3.85 6.97 26.00
N PRO A 6 -3.93 7.58 27.20
CA PRO A 6 -5.20 7.63 27.94
C PRO A 6 -6.37 8.19 27.13
N LYS A 7 -6.13 9.27 26.37
CA LYS A 7 -7.16 9.85 25.49
C LYS A 7 -7.53 8.91 24.34
N ILE A 8 -6.56 8.27 23.70
CA ILE A 8 -6.80 7.31 22.60
C ILE A 8 -7.59 6.11 23.12
N SER A 9 -7.20 5.53 24.26
CA SER A 9 -7.91 4.40 24.87
C SER A 9 -9.33 4.78 25.24
N SER A 10 -9.55 5.95 25.87
CA SER A 10 -10.90 6.42 26.17
C SER A 10 -11.78 6.62 24.93
N CYS A 11 -11.19 7.01 23.80
CA CYS A 11 -11.90 7.11 22.53
C CYS A 11 -12.22 5.72 21.96
N ALA A 12 -11.21 4.84 21.91
CA ALA A 12 -11.32 3.48 21.36
C ALA A 12 -12.33 2.60 22.10
N ASP A 13 -12.36 2.69 23.44
CA ASP A 13 -13.24 1.89 24.30
C ASP A 13 -14.60 2.56 24.54
N GLY A 14 -14.79 3.79 24.05
CA GLY A 14 -15.98 4.61 24.28
C GLY A 14 -16.95 4.68 23.10
N SER A 15 -18.05 5.41 23.31
CA SER A 15 -19.09 5.63 22.30
C SER A 15 -18.61 6.41 21.07
N GLU A 16 -17.55 7.21 21.21
CA GLU A 16 -16.91 7.87 20.07
C GLU A 16 -16.26 6.85 19.12
N GLY A 17 -15.48 5.90 19.66
CA GLY A 17 -14.87 4.81 18.90
C GLY A 17 -15.90 3.93 18.22
N GLU A 18 -16.97 3.56 18.93
CA GLU A 18 -18.10 2.80 18.36
C GLU A 18 -18.72 3.52 17.16
N ARG A 19 -19.03 4.82 17.29
CA ARG A 19 -19.59 5.62 16.19
C ARG A 19 -18.65 5.68 14.99
N LEU A 20 -17.34 5.78 15.22
CA LEU A 20 -16.33 5.78 14.16
C LEU A 20 -16.24 4.40 13.48
N LEU A 21 -16.33 3.31 14.24
CA LEU A 21 -16.38 1.95 13.68
C LEU A 21 -17.64 1.73 12.83
N ILE A 22 -18.80 2.20 13.27
CA ILE A 22 -20.03 2.18 12.45
C ILE A 22 -19.86 2.99 11.17
N ALA A 23 -19.27 4.19 11.25
CA ALA A 23 -19.01 4.99 10.05
C ALA A 23 -18.06 4.29 9.07
N ASN A 24 -17.04 3.58 9.59
CA ASN A 24 -16.12 2.79 8.79
C ASN A 24 -16.79 1.54 8.21
N SER A 25 -17.65 0.84 8.96
CA SER A 25 -18.38 -0.32 8.45
C SER A 25 -19.30 0.04 7.29
N LEU A 26 -19.99 1.19 7.36
CA LEU A 26 -20.79 1.71 6.26
C LEU A 26 -19.94 2.07 5.03
N LYS A 27 -18.73 2.60 5.22
CA LYS A 27 -17.80 2.85 4.11
C LYS A 27 -17.35 1.56 3.45
N THR A 28 -17.00 0.55 4.25
CA THR A 28 -16.57 -0.76 3.74
C THR A 28 -17.70 -1.51 3.04
N PHE A 29 -18.92 -1.46 3.59
CA PHE A 29 -20.11 -2.08 3.00
C PHE A 29 -20.49 -1.45 1.65
N ASN A 30 -20.25 -0.14 1.50
CA ASN A 30 -20.55 0.60 0.27
C ASN A 30 -19.41 0.59 -0.76
N LEU A 31 -18.39 -0.27 -0.59
CA LEU A 31 -17.35 -0.44 -1.60
C LEU A 31 -17.94 -1.04 -2.88
N ASN A 32 -17.53 -0.50 -4.02
CA ASN A 32 -17.90 -1.02 -5.33
C ASN A 32 -16.65 -1.17 -6.23
N PRO A 33 -16.28 -2.39 -6.64
CA PRO A 33 -16.89 -3.67 -6.26
C PRO A 33 -16.74 -3.96 -4.76
N GLU A 34 -17.61 -4.83 -4.26
CA GLU A 34 -17.53 -5.34 -2.88
C GLU A 34 -16.18 -6.04 -2.67
N HIS A 35 -15.54 -5.77 -1.54
CA HIS A 35 -14.27 -6.38 -1.17
C HIS A 35 -14.44 -7.86 -0.81
N ASN A 36 -13.52 -8.70 -1.25
CA ASN A 36 -13.51 -10.14 -0.95
C ASN A 36 -12.29 -10.60 -0.14
N TYR A 37 -11.32 -9.70 0.08
CA TYR A 37 -10.21 -9.89 1.01
C TYR A 37 -9.66 -8.53 1.45
N VAL A 38 -8.69 -8.57 2.38
CA VAL A 38 -7.90 -7.42 2.79
C VAL A 38 -6.41 -7.68 2.52
N PRO A 39 -5.64 -6.64 2.12
CA PRO A 39 -6.05 -5.25 1.94
C PRO A 39 -6.92 -5.02 0.69
N TRP A 40 -7.86 -4.06 0.73
CA TRP A 40 -8.65 -3.63 -0.43
C TRP A 40 -8.32 -2.19 -0.80
N ILE A 41 -7.58 -2.01 -1.91
CA ILE A 41 -7.00 -0.74 -2.31
C ILE A 41 -7.98 0.00 -3.22
N VAL A 42 -8.38 1.19 -2.79
CA VAL A 42 -9.24 2.11 -3.55
C VAL A 42 -8.43 3.36 -3.85
N ILE A 43 -8.34 3.73 -5.12
CA ILE A 43 -7.60 4.92 -5.59
C ILE A 43 -8.57 5.75 -6.41
N ASP A 44 -8.73 7.03 -6.06
CA ASP A 44 -9.72 7.94 -6.64
C ASP A 44 -11.12 7.35 -6.73
N LYS A 45 -11.55 6.72 -5.62
CA LYS A 45 -12.86 6.05 -5.46
C LYS A 45 -13.09 4.86 -6.41
N ASN A 46 -12.06 4.41 -7.13
CA ASN A 46 -12.13 3.28 -8.05
C ASN A 46 -11.31 2.09 -7.55
N HIS A 47 -11.73 0.90 -7.95
CA HIS A 47 -11.02 -0.35 -7.71
C HIS A 47 -11.13 -1.28 -8.92
N THR A 48 -10.02 -1.91 -9.29
CA THR A 48 -9.97 -3.00 -10.28
C THR A 48 -8.95 -4.03 -9.84
N VAL A 49 -9.11 -5.28 -10.29
CA VAL A 49 -8.15 -6.37 -10.01
C VAL A 49 -6.73 -6.01 -10.45
N LYS A 50 -6.58 -5.29 -11.58
CA LYS A 50 -5.26 -4.84 -12.06
C LYS A 50 -4.67 -3.80 -11.12
N MET A 51 -5.43 -2.78 -10.72
CA MET A 51 -4.98 -1.76 -9.76
C MET A 51 -4.55 -2.40 -8.45
N GLN A 52 -5.39 -3.27 -7.89
CA GLN A 52 -5.10 -4.00 -6.66
C GLN A 52 -3.77 -4.75 -6.74
N LYS A 53 -3.60 -5.62 -7.75
CA LYS A 53 -2.38 -6.40 -7.93
C LYS A 53 -1.13 -5.54 -8.10
N SER A 54 -1.22 -4.47 -8.90
CA SER A 54 -0.11 -3.55 -9.13
C SER A 54 0.25 -2.77 -7.87
N ALA A 55 -0.75 -2.27 -7.14
CA ALA A 55 -0.57 -1.47 -5.94
C ALA A 55 -0.07 -2.30 -4.74
N GLU A 56 -0.52 -3.54 -4.58
CA GLU A 56 0.03 -4.46 -3.58
C GLU A 56 1.49 -4.81 -3.85
N THR A 57 1.87 -4.90 -5.12
CA THR A 57 3.25 -5.22 -5.52
C THR A 57 4.18 -4.01 -5.33
N ASN A 58 3.73 -2.84 -5.79
CA ASN A 58 4.49 -1.59 -5.73
C ASN A 58 3.53 -0.39 -5.86
N LEU A 59 2.93 0.04 -4.75
CA LEU A 59 2.03 1.18 -4.71
C LEU A 59 2.67 2.45 -5.27
N LEU A 60 3.93 2.72 -4.92
CA LEU A 60 4.65 3.89 -5.42
C LEU A 60 4.80 3.85 -6.94
N GLY A 61 5.27 2.73 -7.50
CA GLY A 61 5.39 2.55 -8.95
C GLY A 61 4.05 2.71 -9.66
N PHE A 62 2.98 2.11 -9.13
CA PHE A 62 1.63 2.28 -9.66
C PHE A 62 1.20 3.75 -9.65
N LEU A 63 1.40 4.49 -8.56
CA LEU A 63 1.04 5.90 -8.47
C LEU A 63 1.87 6.78 -9.42
N CYS A 64 3.18 6.53 -9.51
CA CYS A 64 4.07 7.25 -10.41
C CYS A 64 3.67 7.09 -11.88
N GLU A 65 3.34 5.87 -12.30
CA GLU A 65 2.94 5.58 -13.68
C GLU A 65 1.57 6.15 -14.04
N ASN A 66 0.62 6.11 -13.11
CA ASN A 66 -0.80 6.35 -13.42
C ASN A 66 -1.32 7.72 -12.96
N TYR A 67 -0.63 8.41 -12.03
CA TYR A 67 -1.12 9.66 -11.42
C TYR A 67 -0.09 10.79 -11.46
N PHE A 68 1.18 10.50 -11.16
CA PHE A 68 2.21 11.55 -11.02
C PHE A 68 3.05 11.80 -12.28
N ASN A 69 2.73 11.15 -13.39
CA ASN A 69 3.43 11.27 -14.67
C ASN A 69 3.44 12.69 -15.29
N HIS A 70 2.57 13.60 -14.82
CA HIS A 70 2.53 15.01 -15.26
C HIS A 70 3.29 15.97 -14.32
N GLU A 71 3.74 15.50 -13.15
CA GLU A 71 4.52 16.32 -12.23
C GLU A 71 6.00 15.90 -12.28
N PRO A 72 6.89 16.70 -12.89
CA PRO A 72 8.30 16.36 -13.04
C PRO A 72 9.10 16.33 -11.72
N GLN A 73 8.46 16.45 -10.56
CA GLN A 73 9.08 16.82 -9.29
C GLN A 73 8.95 15.78 -8.17
N ILE A 74 8.47 14.57 -8.44
CA ILE A 74 8.53 13.50 -7.43
C ILE A 74 9.83 12.72 -7.63
N ASP A 75 10.84 13.05 -6.83
CA ASP A 75 12.15 12.40 -6.80
C ASP A 75 12.03 10.88 -6.55
N GLN A 76 11.01 10.43 -5.82
CA GLN A 76 10.75 9.01 -5.61
C GLN A 76 10.16 8.30 -6.85
N CYS A 77 9.71 9.02 -7.87
CA CYS A 77 9.26 8.46 -9.15
C CYS A 77 10.38 8.30 -10.18
N THR A 78 11.64 8.55 -9.81
CA THR A 78 12.80 8.27 -10.65
C THR A 78 12.96 6.76 -10.91
N LYS A 79 13.51 6.42 -12.08
CA LYS A 79 13.63 5.02 -12.54
C LYS A 79 14.48 4.15 -11.61
N GLU A 80 15.45 4.73 -10.89
CA GLU A 80 16.21 4.00 -9.87
C GLU A 80 15.32 3.60 -8.67
N ALA A 81 14.40 4.47 -8.23
CA ALA A 81 13.54 4.23 -7.07
C ALA A 81 12.44 3.18 -7.34
N ILE A 82 11.90 3.13 -8.55
CA ILE A 82 10.89 2.13 -8.97
C ILE A 82 11.50 0.72 -9.07
N SER A 83 12.81 0.61 -9.32
CA SER A 83 13.52 -0.67 -9.47
C SER A 83 13.77 -1.42 -8.14
N LEU A 84 13.62 -0.77 -6.99
CA LEU A 84 13.86 -1.38 -5.66
C LEU A 84 12.84 -2.46 -5.28
N GLY A 85 11.65 -2.47 -5.90
CA GLY A 85 10.70 -3.59 -5.78
C GLY A 85 11.22 -4.90 -6.42
N GLN A 86 12.21 -4.82 -7.32
CA GLN A 86 12.86 -6.00 -7.92
C GLN A 86 14.04 -6.52 -7.08
N HIS A 87 14.49 -5.76 -6.07
CA HIS A 87 15.61 -6.17 -5.23
C HIS A 87 15.24 -7.22 -4.18
N PHE A 88 13.97 -7.32 -3.75
CA PHE A 88 13.51 -8.38 -2.85
C PHE A 88 13.38 -9.76 -3.52
N ASN A 89 13.35 -9.82 -4.85
CA ASN A 89 13.26 -11.07 -5.63
C ASN A 89 14.58 -11.45 -6.33
N LYS A 90 15.71 -10.82 -5.98
CA LYS A 90 17.01 -11.42 -6.31
C LYS A 90 17.27 -12.57 -5.35
N ALA A 91 16.73 -13.74 -5.70
CA ALA A 91 17.33 -15.00 -5.30
C ALA A 91 18.84 -14.87 -5.52
N SER A 92 19.60 -15.00 -4.43
CA SER A 92 21.06 -15.01 -4.45
C SER A 92 21.51 -16.03 -5.49
N LYS A 93 22.04 -15.55 -6.62
CA LYS A 93 22.67 -16.43 -7.62
C LYS A 93 23.73 -17.25 -6.90
N PRO A 94 23.75 -18.59 -7.02
CA PRO A 94 24.80 -19.40 -6.41
C PRO A 94 26.14 -18.96 -6.96
N LYS A 95 27.08 -18.67 -6.04
CA LYS A 95 28.45 -18.27 -6.33
C LYS A 95 29.11 -19.40 -7.15
N PRO A 96 29.78 -19.12 -8.28
CA PRO A 96 30.46 -20.18 -9.02
C PRO A 96 31.57 -20.77 -8.15
N THR A 97 31.49 -22.08 -7.87
CA THR A 97 32.59 -22.82 -7.25
C THR A 97 33.77 -22.82 -8.21
N ALA A 98 34.88 -22.22 -7.81
CA ALA A 98 36.13 -22.28 -8.56
C ALA A 98 36.56 -23.75 -8.68
N VAL A 99 36.66 -24.25 -9.91
CA VAL A 99 37.29 -25.54 -10.20
C VAL A 99 38.80 -25.31 -10.12
N ILE A 100 39.42 -25.84 -9.07
CA ILE A 100 40.88 -25.90 -8.94
C ILE A 100 41.35 -27.01 -9.89
N LYS A 101 42.22 -26.65 -10.84
CA LYS A 101 42.97 -27.60 -11.68
C LYS A 101 44.09 -28.24 -10.87
#